data_AF-A0A7W0TBY9-F1
#
_entry.id   AF-A0A7W0TBY9-F1
#
_cell.length_a   1.000
_cell.length_b   1.000
_cell.length_c   1.000
_cell.angle_alpha   90.00
_cell.angle_beta   90.00
_cell.angle_gamma   90.00
#
_symmetry.space_group_name_H-M   'P 1'
#
loop_
_entity.id
_entity.type
_entity.pdbx_description
1 polymer ?
#
loop_
_entity_poly.entity_id
_entity_poly.type
_entity_poly.pdbx_seq_one_letter_code
_entity_poly.pdbx_strand_id
1 'polypeptide(L)'
;AVHYAGIPCRIDEIHELAREHGLRVIEDAAHAFGSRSRDRLLGTFGDLVCFSFGPVKIITSLEGGAIVTPNADDVQRIRELRLLGVDTDRALRTNTRMWDYDVASQGWRYHMGSMQASIGLAQLALVDTFIENRQSYCRLYSERFADIPEIVTPATDFSDLALFIYFIRVPDPETRSELVAHMAARGIHTGVHFQGAHEFSFYRDRPRGDLAVTELVAGQQVTLPLHSFMSEETLERVVDSVVSFFE
;
A
#
# COMPACT_ATOMS: atom_id res chain seq x y z
N ALA A 1 -8.30 -8.21 1.20
CA ALA A 1 -6.95 -8.47 1.76
C ALA A 1 -6.09 -7.23 1.58
N VAL A 2 -5.15 -6.91 2.47
CA VAL A 2 -4.28 -5.73 2.36
C VAL A 2 -2.82 -6.16 2.26
N HIS A 3 -2.07 -5.62 1.30
CA HIS A 3 -0.63 -5.86 1.15
C HIS A 3 0.17 -4.77 1.87
N TYR A 4 0.15 -4.83 3.21
CA TYR A 4 0.74 -3.81 4.08
C TYR A 4 2.24 -3.63 3.79
N ALA A 5 2.70 -2.37 3.82
CA ALA A 5 4.07 -1.94 3.48
C ALA A 5 4.60 -2.35 2.09
N GLY A 6 3.79 -2.97 1.23
CA GLY A 6 4.25 -3.60 -0.01
C GLY A 6 4.50 -5.09 0.12
N ILE A 7 4.30 -5.66 1.32
CA ILE A 7 4.45 -7.10 1.59
C ILE A 7 3.12 -7.78 1.26
N PRO A 8 3.08 -8.72 0.29
CA PRO A 8 1.89 -9.51 0.02
C PRO A 8 1.46 -10.27 1.28
N CYS A 9 0.14 -10.34 1.48
CA CYS A 9 -0.41 -11.21 2.51
C CYS A 9 -0.33 -12.67 2.04
N ARG A 10 -0.91 -13.60 2.80
CA ARG A 10 -1.01 -15.01 2.40
C ARG A 10 -2.10 -15.19 1.35
N ILE A 11 -1.85 -14.65 0.15
CA ILE A 11 -2.79 -14.54 -0.97
C ILE A 11 -3.41 -15.89 -1.30
N ASP A 12 -2.58 -16.93 -1.48
CA ASP A 12 -3.07 -18.24 -1.88
C ASP A 12 -4.01 -18.85 -0.82
N GLU A 13 -3.67 -18.72 0.48
CA GLU A 13 -4.52 -19.18 1.59
C GLU A 13 -5.86 -18.41 1.64
N ILE A 14 -5.81 -17.09 1.41
CA ILE A 14 -7.02 -16.25 1.39
C ILE A 14 -7.93 -16.61 0.22
N HIS A 15 -7.37 -16.78 -0.97
CA HIS A 15 -8.12 -17.17 -2.17
C HIS A 15 -8.67 -18.59 -2.08
N GLU A 16 -7.93 -19.51 -1.46
CA GLU A 16 -8.43 -20.85 -1.17
C GLU A 16 -9.66 -20.80 -0.25
N LEU A 17 -9.56 -20.12 0.89
CA LEU A 17 -10.68 -19.94 1.81
C LEU A 17 -11.88 -19.26 1.15
N ALA A 18 -11.64 -18.24 0.32
CA ALA A 18 -12.68 -17.53 -0.40
C ALA A 18 -13.42 -18.45 -1.38
N ARG A 19 -12.70 -19.30 -2.13
CA ARG A 19 -13.31 -20.28 -3.04
C ARG A 19 -14.17 -21.30 -2.32
N GLU A 20 -13.72 -21.81 -1.17
CA GLU A 20 -14.50 -22.75 -0.34
C GLU A 20 -15.86 -22.18 0.08
N HIS A 21 -15.93 -20.85 0.26
CA HIS A 21 -17.13 -20.14 0.70
C HIS A 21 -17.86 -19.41 -0.43
N GLY A 22 -17.42 -19.55 -1.70
CA GLY A 22 -18.02 -18.85 -2.84
C GLY A 22 -17.90 -17.32 -2.76
N LEU A 23 -16.83 -16.82 -2.15
CA LEU A 23 -16.56 -15.39 -1.96
C LEU A 23 -15.58 -14.86 -3.01
N ARG A 24 -15.74 -13.59 -3.39
CA ARG A 24 -14.73 -12.83 -4.17
C ARG A 24 -13.72 -12.18 -3.22
N VAL A 25 -12.50 -11.96 -3.69
CA VAL A 25 -11.44 -11.28 -2.93
C VAL A 25 -11.09 -9.93 -3.55
N ILE A 26 -11.28 -8.85 -2.80
CA ILE A 26 -10.71 -7.53 -3.17
C ILE A 26 -9.35 -7.39 -2.48
N GLU A 27 -8.31 -7.20 -3.28
CA GLU A 27 -6.94 -6.98 -2.83
C GLU A 27 -6.63 -5.47 -2.83
N ASP A 28 -6.37 -4.92 -1.65
CA ASP A 28 -5.83 -3.58 -1.49
C ASP A 28 -4.30 -3.65 -1.61
N ALA A 29 -3.84 -3.27 -2.80
CA ALA A 29 -2.44 -3.17 -3.19
C ALA A 29 -1.96 -1.71 -3.23
N ALA A 30 -2.61 -0.80 -2.47
CA ALA A 30 -2.23 0.61 -2.43
C ALA A 30 -0.75 0.85 -2.05
N HIS A 31 -0.13 -0.10 -1.34
CA HIS A 31 1.28 -0.05 -0.92
C HIS A 31 2.20 -0.95 -1.76
N ALA A 32 1.66 -1.69 -2.73
CA ALA A 32 2.33 -2.86 -3.29
C ALA A 32 2.39 -2.85 -4.83
N PHE A 33 2.22 -1.68 -5.46
CA PHE A 33 2.39 -1.54 -6.92
C PHE A 33 3.84 -1.92 -7.31
N GLY A 34 3.99 -3.02 -8.05
CA GLY A 34 5.29 -3.59 -8.43
C GLY A 34 5.77 -4.77 -7.56
N SER A 35 5.07 -5.10 -6.47
CA SER A 35 5.43 -6.26 -5.64
C SER A 35 5.02 -7.58 -6.30
N ARG A 36 5.69 -8.66 -5.93
CA ARG A 36 5.42 -10.03 -6.39
C ARG A 36 5.09 -10.94 -5.22
N SER A 37 4.27 -11.96 -5.48
CA SER A 37 4.01 -13.08 -4.58
C SER A 37 4.30 -14.39 -5.32
N ARG A 38 5.28 -15.16 -4.83
CA ARG A 38 5.76 -16.39 -5.48
C ARG A 38 6.05 -16.16 -6.98
N ASP A 39 6.92 -15.20 -7.28
CA ASP A 39 7.28 -14.77 -8.63
C ASP A 39 6.15 -14.21 -9.51
N ARG A 40 4.92 -14.06 -9.01
CA ARG A 40 3.81 -13.46 -9.78
C ARG A 40 3.62 -12.00 -9.38
N LEU A 41 3.63 -11.10 -10.36
CA LEU A 41 3.37 -9.67 -10.14
C LEU A 41 1.95 -9.44 -9.64
N LEU A 42 1.78 -8.67 -8.56
CA LEU A 42 0.44 -8.32 -8.06
C LEU A 42 -0.38 -7.61 -9.14
N GLY A 43 -1.68 -7.92 -9.21
CA GLY A 43 -2.59 -7.43 -10.25
C GLY A 43 -2.64 -8.30 -11.52
N THR A 44 -1.75 -9.29 -11.67
CA THR A 44 -1.81 -10.26 -12.78
C THR A 44 -2.68 -11.49 -12.49
N PHE A 45 -3.15 -11.60 -11.25
CA PHE A 45 -4.03 -12.65 -10.76
C PHE A 45 -4.98 -12.06 -9.71
N GLY A 46 -5.88 -12.88 -9.18
CA GLY A 46 -6.89 -12.47 -8.22
C GLY A 46 -8.18 -11.98 -8.89
N ASP A 47 -9.15 -11.58 -8.07
CA ASP A 47 -10.47 -11.16 -8.53
C ASP A 47 -10.49 -9.68 -8.89
N LEU A 48 -10.17 -8.81 -7.93
CA LEU A 48 -10.01 -7.37 -8.11
C LEU A 48 -8.82 -6.88 -7.28
N VAL A 49 -7.88 -6.19 -7.93
CA VAL A 49 -6.71 -5.60 -7.28
C VAL A 49 -6.74 -4.09 -7.42
N CYS A 50 -6.71 -3.39 -6.29
CA CYS A 50 -6.80 -1.95 -6.20
C CYS A 50 -5.42 -1.34 -5.91
N PHE A 51 -4.98 -0.41 -6.76
CA PHE A 51 -3.75 0.35 -6.58
C PHE A 51 -4.04 1.82 -6.28
N SER A 52 -3.16 2.45 -5.53
CA SER A 52 -3.22 3.89 -5.22
C SER A 52 -2.01 4.58 -5.83
N PHE A 53 -2.25 5.75 -6.43
CA PHE A 53 -1.24 6.62 -7.01
C PHE A 53 -1.31 8.02 -6.36
N GLY A 54 -1.65 8.07 -5.07
CA GLY A 54 -1.64 9.30 -4.29
C GLY A 54 -0.24 9.91 -4.14
N PRO A 55 -0.09 11.07 -3.48
CA PRO A 55 1.16 11.85 -3.49
C PRO A 55 2.35 11.13 -2.87
N VAL A 56 2.09 10.27 -1.88
CA VAL A 56 3.12 9.60 -1.10
C VAL A 56 3.50 8.22 -1.63
N LYS A 57 2.72 7.65 -2.56
CA LYS A 57 2.88 6.27 -3.03
C LYS A 57 4.17 6.10 -3.85
N ILE A 58 4.57 4.85 -4.10
CA ILE A 58 5.83 4.51 -4.80
C ILE A 58 5.90 5.19 -6.17
N ILE A 59 4.79 5.16 -6.91
CA ILE A 59 4.53 6.04 -8.04
C ILE A 59 3.35 6.94 -7.69
N THR A 60 3.34 8.13 -8.25
CA THR A 60 2.27 9.10 -8.01
C THR A 60 1.68 9.66 -9.30
N SER A 61 0.38 9.94 -9.27
CA SER A 61 -0.32 10.77 -10.25
C SER A 61 -0.85 12.05 -9.61
N LEU A 62 -0.23 12.48 -8.49
CA LEU A 62 -0.77 13.39 -7.48
C LEU A 62 -2.00 12.80 -6.79
N GLU A 63 -3.08 12.60 -7.54
CA GLU A 63 -4.27 11.88 -7.09
C GLU A 63 -4.64 10.82 -8.11
N GLY A 64 -5.02 9.64 -7.64
CA GLY A 64 -5.43 8.57 -8.53
C GLY A 64 -5.27 7.15 -7.98
N GLY A 65 -5.66 6.20 -8.83
CA GLY A 65 -5.57 4.77 -8.57
C GLY A 65 -5.99 3.97 -9.78
N ALA A 66 -5.90 2.65 -9.66
CA ALA A 66 -6.34 1.71 -10.67
C ALA A 66 -7.04 0.51 -10.03
N ILE A 67 -8.00 -0.06 -10.73
CA ILE A 67 -8.53 -1.39 -10.43
C ILE A 67 -8.15 -2.28 -11.59
N VAL A 68 -7.55 -3.43 -11.29
CA VAL A 68 -7.18 -4.45 -12.26
C VAL A 68 -7.97 -5.71 -11.95
N THR A 69 -8.51 -6.33 -12.99
CA THR A 69 -9.26 -7.58 -12.91
C THR A 69 -9.16 -8.33 -14.25
N PRO A 70 -9.08 -9.67 -14.25
CA PRO A 70 -9.14 -10.45 -15.47
C PRO A 70 -10.57 -10.59 -16.04
N ASN A 71 -11.60 -10.22 -15.27
CA ASN A 71 -13.00 -10.40 -15.67
C ASN A 71 -13.49 -9.21 -16.52
N ALA A 72 -13.88 -9.48 -17.77
CA ALA A 72 -14.33 -8.45 -18.71
C ALA A 72 -15.64 -7.76 -18.28
N ASP A 73 -16.56 -8.50 -17.67
CA ASP A 73 -17.83 -7.97 -17.17
C ASP A 73 -17.59 -7.01 -15.99
N ASP A 74 -16.65 -7.34 -15.10
CA ASP A 74 -16.22 -6.45 -14.01
C ASP A 74 -15.58 -5.17 -14.58
N VAL A 75 -14.73 -5.27 -15.61
CA VAL A 75 -14.15 -4.09 -16.28
C VAL A 75 -15.23 -3.19 -16.85
N GLN A 76 -16.22 -3.75 -17.54
CA GLN A 76 -17.34 -3.00 -18.09
C GLN A 76 -18.12 -2.30 -16.97
N ARG A 77 -18.50 -3.05 -15.94
CA ARG A 77 -19.25 -2.53 -14.80
C ARG A 77 -18.51 -1.40 -14.09
N ILE A 78 -17.21 -1.54 -13.86
CA ILE A 78 -16.37 -0.51 -13.23
C ILE A 78 -16.32 0.76 -14.09
N ARG A 79 -16.21 0.63 -15.42
CA ARG A 79 -16.18 1.79 -16.34
C ARG A 79 -17.47 2.59 -16.29
N GLU A 80 -18.61 1.91 -16.29
CA GLU A 80 -19.94 2.53 -16.15
C GLU A 80 -20.06 3.23 -14.79
N LEU A 81 -19.78 2.51 -13.70
CA LEU A 81 -19.84 3.06 -12.34
C LEU A 81 -18.93 4.27 -12.16
N ARG A 82 -17.73 4.27 -12.75
CA ARG A 82 -16.77 5.39 -12.69
C ARG A 82 -17.24 6.63 -13.44
N LEU A 83 -18.20 6.48 -14.35
CA LEU A 83 -18.74 7.54 -15.19
C LEU A 83 -20.25 7.69 -14.96
N LEU A 84 -20.63 7.91 -13.69
CA LEU A 84 -22.01 8.20 -13.27
C LEU A 84 -23.04 7.10 -13.59
N GLY A 85 -22.60 5.88 -13.92
CA GLY A 85 -23.48 4.76 -14.26
C GLY A 85 -23.99 4.80 -15.69
N VAL A 86 -23.37 5.61 -16.55
CA VAL A 86 -23.68 5.69 -17.98
C VAL A 86 -23.36 4.37 -18.66
N ASP A 87 -24.33 3.81 -19.37
CA ASP A 87 -24.14 2.64 -20.23
C ASP A 87 -23.35 3.05 -21.48
N THR A 88 -22.03 2.82 -21.41
CA THR A 88 -21.12 3.16 -22.50
C THR A 88 -21.19 2.19 -23.67
N ASP A 89 -21.68 0.97 -23.46
CA ASP A 89 -21.67 -0.08 -24.47
C ASP A 89 -22.85 0.08 -25.44
N ARG A 90 -24.03 0.47 -24.92
CA ARG A 90 -25.15 0.93 -25.75
C ARG A 90 -24.76 2.13 -26.61
N ALA A 91 -24.12 3.14 -26.02
CA ALA A 91 -23.69 4.35 -26.74
C ALA A 91 -22.64 4.06 -27.84
N LEU A 92 -21.75 3.07 -27.63
CA LEU A 92 -20.74 2.66 -28.62
C LEU A 92 -21.31 1.75 -29.72
N ARG A 93 -22.22 0.84 -29.39
CA ARG A 93 -22.78 -0.16 -30.32
C ARG A 93 -23.81 0.42 -31.30
N THR A 94 -24.57 1.43 -30.90
CA THR A 94 -25.66 1.94 -31.74
C THR A 94 -25.20 2.92 -32.82
N ASN A 95 -23.91 3.32 -32.82
CA ASN A 95 -23.29 4.28 -33.76
C ASN A 95 -24.16 5.51 -34.06
N THR A 96 -25.01 5.86 -33.08
CA THR A 96 -25.90 7.00 -33.07
C THR A 96 -25.20 8.08 -32.26
N ARG A 97 -25.57 9.33 -32.54
CA ARG A 97 -24.85 10.50 -32.03
C ARG A 97 -24.62 10.38 -30.50
N MET A 98 -23.45 10.79 -30.01
CA MET A 98 -22.98 10.64 -28.61
C MET A 98 -23.92 11.17 -27.50
N TRP A 99 -25.04 11.80 -27.85
CA TRP A 99 -26.06 12.30 -26.94
C TRP A 99 -27.18 11.30 -26.62
N ASP A 100 -27.20 10.13 -27.29
CA ASP A 100 -28.15 9.05 -27.01
C ASP A 100 -27.51 8.02 -26.09
N TYR A 101 -27.44 8.34 -24.80
CA TYR A 101 -26.94 7.46 -23.74
C TYR A 101 -27.96 7.34 -22.62
N ASP A 102 -27.85 6.26 -21.84
CA ASP A 102 -28.70 6.01 -20.68
C ASP A 102 -27.85 5.86 -19.42
N VAL A 103 -28.47 6.09 -18.26
CA VAL A 103 -27.87 5.88 -16.94
C VAL A 103 -28.53 4.65 -16.33
N ALA A 104 -27.93 3.49 -16.57
CA ALA A 104 -28.50 2.19 -16.21
C ALA A 104 -28.43 1.89 -14.70
N SER A 105 -27.60 2.62 -13.95
CA SER A 105 -27.42 2.41 -12.51
C SER A 105 -26.84 3.65 -11.82
N GLN A 106 -26.85 3.67 -10.48
CA GLN A 106 -26.09 4.67 -9.73
C GLN A 106 -24.58 4.46 -9.96
N GLY A 107 -23.88 5.50 -10.41
CA GLY A 107 -22.42 5.58 -10.41
C GLY A 107 -21.88 6.85 -9.77
N TRP A 108 -20.57 7.06 -9.88
CA TRP A 108 -19.83 8.17 -9.30
C TRP A 108 -18.94 8.85 -10.33
N ARG A 109 -18.38 10.01 -9.98
CA ARG A 109 -17.43 10.74 -10.83
C ARG A 109 -16.00 10.45 -10.37
N TYR A 110 -15.46 9.30 -10.77
CA TYR A 110 -14.13 8.81 -10.36
C TYR A 110 -13.15 8.65 -11.52
N HIS A 111 -13.38 9.32 -12.66
CA HIS A 111 -12.41 9.28 -13.77
C HIS A 111 -11.14 10.05 -13.41
N MET A 112 -9.99 9.46 -13.75
CA MET A 112 -8.70 10.13 -13.66
C MET A 112 -8.57 11.15 -14.81
N GLY A 113 -8.08 12.35 -14.50
CA GLY A 113 -7.80 13.37 -15.51
C GLY A 113 -6.52 13.08 -16.31
N SER A 114 -6.45 13.61 -17.52
CA SER A 114 -5.28 13.41 -18.41
C SER A 114 -3.99 13.98 -17.83
N MET A 115 -4.04 15.06 -17.03
CA MET A 115 -2.85 15.61 -16.38
C MET A 115 -2.27 14.62 -15.35
N GLN A 116 -3.13 14.06 -14.50
CA GLN A 116 -2.74 13.02 -13.54
C GLN A 116 -2.19 11.79 -14.28
N ALA A 117 -2.85 11.35 -15.34
CA ALA A 117 -2.40 10.23 -16.16
C ALA A 117 -1.01 10.48 -16.79
N SER A 118 -0.74 11.68 -17.30
CA SER A 118 0.56 12.05 -17.87
C SER A 118 1.68 12.01 -16.82
N ILE A 119 1.42 12.48 -15.60
CA ILE A 119 2.37 12.37 -14.48
C ILE A 119 2.60 10.89 -14.13
N GLY A 120 1.53 10.11 -14.04
CA GLY A 120 1.59 8.67 -13.77
C GLY A 120 2.39 7.90 -14.83
N LEU A 121 2.26 8.24 -16.12
CA LEU A 121 3.05 7.63 -17.20
C LEU A 121 4.55 7.95 -17.06
N ALA A 122 4.90 9.19 -16.71
CA ALA A 122 6.30 9.56 -16.47
C ALA A 122 6.88 8.85 -15.24
N GLN A 123 6.09 8.66 -14.18
CA GLN A 123 6.48 7.92 -12.98
C GLN A 123 6.59 6.41 -13.24
N LEU A 124 5.69 5.84 -14.04
CA LEU A 124 5.71 4.43 -14.41
C LEU A 124 6.99 4.05 -15.16
N ALA A 125 7.55 4.96 -15.97
CA ALA A 125 8.82 4.75 -16.65
C ALA A 125 10.03 4.63 -15.70
N LEU A 126 9.87 5.02 -14.43
CA LEU A 126 10.90 4.99 -13.39
C LEU A 126 10.61 3.96 -12.29
N VAL A 127 9.54 3.16 -12.43
CA VAL A 127 9.05 2.30 -11.35
C VAL A 127 10.10 1.30 -10.87
N ASP A 128 10.83 0.67 -11.78
CA ASP A 128 11.86 -0.31 -11.43
C ASP A 128 12.99 0.36 -10.64
N THR A 129 13.43 1.54 -11.06
CA THR A 129 14.43 2.34 -10.33
C THR A 129 13.95 2.71 -8.91
N PHE A 130 12.68 3.08 -8.76
CA PHE A 130 12.10 3.38 -7.44
C PHE A 130 12.07 2.16 -6.54
N ILE A 131 11.70 1.00 -7.09
CA ILE A 131 11.63 -0.27 -6.37
C ILE A 131 13.03 -0.69 -5.93
N GLU A 132 13.99 -0.78 -6.85
CA GLU A 132 15.37 -1.18 -6.57
C GLU A 132 16.02 -0.31 -5.48
N ASN A 133 15.82 1.01 -5.55
CA ASN A 133 16.33 1.95 -4.56
C ASN A 133 15.71 1.74 -3.17
N ARG A 134 14.40 1.52 -3.11
CA ARG A 134 13.71 1.27 -1.82
C ARG A 134 14.11 -0.08 -1.24
N GLN A 135 14.27 -1.10 -2.07
CA GLN A 135 14.73 -2.41 -1.65
C GLN A 135 16.14 -2.36 -1.05
N SER A 136 17.07 -1.63 -1.65
CA SER A 136 18.44 -1.51 -1.11
C SER A 136 18.45 -0.81 0.25
N TYR A 137 17.64 0.23 0.44
CA TYR A 137 17.53 0.91 1.74
C TYR A 137 16.86 0.05 2.81
N CYS A 138 15.83 -0.73 2.45
CA CYS A 138 15.20 -1.65 3.40
C CYS A 138 16.16 -2.76 3.84
N ARG A 139 16.99 -3.28 2.92
CA ARG A 139 18.08 -4.21 3.27
C ARG A 139 19.09 -3.56 4.22
N LEU A 140 19.58 -2.37 3.88
CA LEU A 140 20.54 -1.66 4.73
C LEU A 140 19.96 -1.39 6.13
N TYR A 141 18.73 -0.89 6.24
CA TYR A 141 18.09 -0.71 7.54
C TYR A 141 18.03 -2.03 8.31
N SER A 142 17.62 -3.12 7.67
CA SER A 142 17.48 -4.43 8.34
C SER A 142 18.82 -4.98 8.80
N GLU A 143 19.86 -4.83 7.98
CA GLU A 143 21.24 -5.22 8.32
C GLU A 143 21.76 -4.41 9.51
N ARG A 144 21.56 -3.09 9.50
CA ARG A 144 22.08 -2.18 10.56
C ARG A 144 21.37 -2.33 11.90
N PHE A 145 20.14 -2.85 11.90
CA PHE A 145 19.37 -3.07 13.12
C PHE A 145 19.33 -4.54 13.56
N ALA A 146 20.00 -5.45 12.84
CA ALA A 146 19.93 -6.90 13.08
C ALA A 146 20.47 -7.31 14.47
N ASP A 147 21.46 -6.58 14.97
CA ASP A 147 22.14 -6.89 16.24
C ASP A 147 21.55 -6.12 17.45
N ILE A 148 20.48 -5.34 17.27
CA ILE A 148 19.80 -4.60 18.35
C ILE A 148 18.66 -5.48 18.90
N PRO A 149 18.79 -6.08 20.09
CA PRO A 149 17.84 -7.08 20.60
C PRO A 149 16.44 -6.51 20.90
N GLU A 150 16.34 -5.20 21.13
CA GLU A 150 15.08 -4.49 21.36
C GLU A 150 14.31 -4.21 20.06
N ILE A 151 14.93 -4.39 18.89
CA ILE A 151 14.31 -4.14 17.58
C ILE A 151 13.95 -5.45 16.89
N VAL A 152 12.72 -5.49 16.36
CA VAL A 152 12.28 -6.52 15.41
C VAL A 152 12.12 -5.88 14.04
N THR A 153 12.93 -6.34 13.08
CA THR A 153 12.87 -5.92 11.67
C THR A 153 11.89 -6.77 10.86
N PRO A 154 11.45 -6.32 9.67
CA PRO A 154 10.62 -7.14 8.79
C PRO A 154 11.35 -8.42 8.37
N ALA A 155 10.72 -9.58 8.54
CA ALA A 155 11.29 -10.88 8.19
C ALA A 155 11.16 -11.17 6.68
N THR A 156 11.90 -10.44 5.84
CA THR A 156 11.92 -10.59 4.38
C THR A 156 13.25 -10.11 3.81
N ASP A 157 13.64 -10.61 2.64
CA ASP A 157 14.83 -10.17 1.90
C ASP A 157 14.58 -8.97 0.96
N PHE A 158 13.32 -8.52 0.88
CA PHE A 158 12.84 -7.40 0.07
C PHE A 158 12.96 -7.58 -1.45
N SER A 159 13.50 -8.70 -1.95
CA SER A 159 13.84 -8.90 -3.36
C SER A 159 12.66 -8.78 -4.32
N ASP A 160 11.51 -9.30 -3.91
CA ASP A 160 10.26 -9.31 -4.69
C ASP A 160 9.30 -8.17 -4.32
N LEU A 161 9.73 -7.22 -3.49
CA LEU A 161 8.82 -6.29 -2.85
C LEU A 161 9.03 -4.86 -3.37
N ALA A 162 7.92 -4.16 -3.60
CA ALA A 162 7.89 -2.72 -3.81
C ALA A 162 7.50 -2.05 -2.49
N LEU A 163 8.48 -1.63 -1.69
CA LEU A 163 8.24 -1.19 -0.31
C LEU A 163 7.77 0.26 -0.26
N PHE A 164 6.50 0.45 0.09
CA PHE A 164 5.95 1.80 0.30
C PHE A 164 6.54 2.47 1.54
N ILE A 165 6.71 1.71 2.62
CA ILE A 165 7.24 2.16 3.92
C ILE A 165 8.20 1.11 4.48
N TYR A 166 9.15 1.57 5.29
CA TYR A 166 9.96 0.70 6.14
C TYR A 166 9.51 0.87 7.59
N PHE A 167 9.36 -0.23 8.32
CA PHE A 167 8.94 -0.22 9.71
C PHE A 167 9.79 -1.17 10.53
N ILE A 168 10.01 -0.81 11.79
CA ILE A 168 10.51 -1.69 12.82
C ILE A 168 9.43 -1.87 13.88
N ARG A 169 9.60 -2.88 14.74
CA ARG A 169 8.82 -3.06 15.96
C ARG A 169 9.75 -2.97 17.16
N VAL A 170 9.37 -2.18 18.16
CA VAL A 170 10.03 -2.11 19.47
C VAL A 170 9.03 -2.67 20.48
N PRO A 171 9.25 -3.89 21.03
CA PRO A 171 8.27 -4.56 21.89
C PRO A 171 7.93 -3.82 23.17
N ASP A 172 8.91 -3.13 23.77
CA ASP A 172 8.73 -2.36 25.00
C ASP A 172 8.14 -0.96 24.70
N PRO A 173 6.96 -0.63 25.25
CA PRO A 173 6.28 0.65 24.93
C PRO A 173 7.02 1.89 25.41
N GLU A 174 7.74 1.82 26.53
CA GLU A 174 8.50 2.94 27.09
C GLU A 174 9.70 3.24 26.18
N THR A 175 10.52 2.22 25.90
CA THR A 175 11.66 2.26 24.97
C THR A 175 11.22 2.76 23.59
N ARG A 176 10.08 2.29 23.07
CA ARG A 176 9.53 2.78 21.80
C ARG A 176 9.24 4.28 21.83
N SER A 177 8.62 4.75 22.92
CA SER A 177 8.22 6.15 23.06
C SER A 177 9.45 7.06 23.20
N GLU A 178 10.45 6.59 23.94
CA GLU A 178 11.74 7.27 24.09
C GLU A 178 12.52 7.33 22.79
N LEU A 179 12.57 6.23 22.01
CA LEU A 179 13.18 6.21 20.68
C LEU A 179 12.51 7.24 19.76
N VAL A 180 11.17 7.28 19.71
CA VAL A 180 10.44 8.25 18.90
C VAL A 180 10.76 9.69 19.32
N ALA A 181 10.82 9.96 20.62
CA ALA A 181 11.20 11.28 21.14
C ALA A 181 12.66 11.65 20.81
N HIS A 182 13.59 10.69 20.92
CA HIS A 182 14.99 10.85 20.57
C HIS A 182 15.16 11.20 19.08
N MET A 183 14.51 10.45 18.18
CA MET A 183 14.55 10.71 16.74
C MET A 183 13.94 12.08 16.40
N ALA A 184 12.85 12.45 17.06
CA ALA A 184 12.22 13.77 16.88
C ALA A 184 13.14 14.93 17.31
N ALA A 185 13.87 14.78 18.43
CA ALA A 185 14.86 15.77 18.89
C ALA A 185 16.00 15.97 17.88
N ARG A 186 16.26 14.98 17.02
CA ARG A 186 17.23 15.01 15.93
C ARG A 186 16.63 15.43 14.58
N GLY A 187 15.39 15.92 14.58
CA GLY A 187 14.69 16.38 13.38
C GLY A 187 14.26 15.26 12.43
N ILE A 188 14.15 14.02 12.94
CA ILE A 188 13.70 12.86 12.16
C ILE A 188 12.27 12.51 12.57
N HIS A 189 11.34 12.68 11.64
CA HIS A 189 9.95 12.31 11.85
C HIS A 189 9.73 10.82 11.60
N THR A 190 9.18 10.14 12.60
CA THR A 190 8.69 8.76 12.50
C THR A 190 7.17 8.73 12.45
N GLY A 191 6.60 7.57 12.14
CA GLY A 191 5.14 7.40 12.07
C GLY A 191 4.65 6.07 12.63
N VAL A 192 3.33 5.91 12.62
CA VAL A 192 2.64 4.65 12.92
C VAL A 192 1.73 4.32 11.76
N HIS A 193 2.00 3.20 11.10
CA HIS A 193 1.17 2.68 10.01
C HIS A 193 0.73 1.26 10.40
N PHE A 194 -0.44 1.06 11.01
CA PHE A 194 -1.47 2.04 11.36
C PHE A 194 -2.00 1.71 12.74
N GLN A 195 -2.68 2.68 13.36
CA GLN A 195 -3.56 2.41 14.48
C GLN A 195 -4.65 1.40 14.07
N GLY A 196 -5.08 0.57 15.02
CA GLY A 196 -6.17 -0.37 14.79
C GLY A 196 -7.45 0.39 14.43
N ALA A 197 -8.12 -0.02 13.35
CA ALA A 197 -9.33 0.67 12.89
C ALA A 197 -10.41 0.74 13.99
N HIS A 198 -10.44 -0.27 14.86
CA HIS A 198 -11.36 -0.41 15.98
C HIS A 198 -11.12 0.57 17.14
N GLU A 199 -10.03 1.34 17.11
CA GLU A 199 -9.74 2.38 18.11
C GLU A 199 -10.37 3.73 17.71
N PHE A 200 -10.62 3.95 16.42
CA PHE A 200 -11.23 5.18 15.96
C PHE A 200 -12.68 5.31 16.44
N SER A 201 -13.07 6.51 16.86
CA SER A 201 -14.40 6.81 17.42
C SER A 201 -15.56 6.35 16.53
N PHE A 202 -15.39 6.40 15.20
CA PHE A 202 -16.41 5.98 14.24
C PHE A 202 -16.59 4.45 14.15
N TYR A 203 -15.55 3.68 14.44
CA TYR A 203 -15.54 2.22 14.31
C TYR A 203 -15.55 1.48 15.66
N ARG A 204 -15.33 2.18 16.78
CA ARG A 204 -15.09 1.54 18.08
C ARG A 204 -16.22 0.63 18.54
N ASP A 205 -17.46 0.98 18.21
CA ASP A 205 -18.67 0.26 18.60
C ASP A 205 -19.15 -0.74 17.53
N ARG A 206 -18.35 -0.96 16.47
CA ARG A 206 -18.68 -1.95 15.44
C ARG A 206 -18.39 -3.36 15.95
N PRO A 207 -19.22 -4.37 15.57
CA PRO A 207 -18.91 -5.75 15.88
C PRO A 207 -17.52 -6.15 15.37
N ARG A 208 -16.74 -6.80 16.23
CA ARG A 208 -15.37 -7.24 15.92
C ARG A 208 -15.04 -8.53 16.67
N GLY A 209 -14.10 -9.30 16.12
CA GLY A 209 -13.50 -10.45 16.80
C GLY A 209 -12.37 -10.03 17.73
N ASP A 210 -11.53 -11.00 18.10
CA ASP A 210 -10.27 -10.74 18.79
C ASP A 210 -9.29 -10.01 17.87
N LEU A 211 -8.77 -8.87 18.34
CA LEU A 211 -7.81 -8.02 17.65
C LEU A 211 -6.54 -7.80 18.48
N ALA A 212 -6.24 -8.67 19.45
CA ALA A 212 -5.07 -8.56 20.32
C ALA A 212 -3.75 -8.49 19.54
N VAL A 213 -3.63 -9.21 18.42
CA VAL A 213 -2.45 -9.12 17.54
C VAL A 213 -2.34 -7.76 16.85
N THR A 214 -3.48 -7.18 16.43
CA THR A 214 -3.50 -5.84 15.84
C THR A 214 -3.08 -4.80 16.87
N GLU A 215 -3.60 -4.87 18.09
CA GLU A 215 -3.26 -3.97 19.20
C GLU A 215 -1.78 -4.09 19.59
N LEU A 216 -1.29 -5.33 19.70
CA LEU A 216 0.12 -5.61 19.97
C LEU A 216 1.03 -5.01 18.89
N VAL A 217 0.75 -5.27 17.61
CA VAL A 217 1.59 -4.79 16.51
C VAL A 217 1.53 -3.27 16.41
N ALA A 218 0.33 -2.66 16.47
CA ALA A 218 0.17 -1.21 16.41
C ALA A 218 0.91 -0.50 17.55
N GLY A 219 0.90 -1.08 18.75
CA GLY A 219 1.62 -0.57 19.92
C GLY A 219 3.14 -0.62 19.79
N GLN A 220 3.68 -1.49 18.93
CA GLN A 220 5.13 -1.69 18.76
C GLN A 220 5.73 -0.98 17.54
N GLN A 221 4.90 -0.60 16.57
CA GLN A 221 5.38 -0.10 15.28
C GLN A 221 6.05 1.27 15.36
N VAL A 222 7.19 1.39 14.68
CA VAL A 222 7.84 2.67 14.35
C VAL A 222 8.14 2.65 12.84
N THR A 223 7.45 3.49 12.08
CA THR A 223 7.73 3.69 10.65
C THR A 223 8.88 4.68 10.51
N LEU A 224 9.92 4.27 9.80
CA LEU A 224 11.10 5.09 9.53
C LEU A 224 10.98 5.78 8.16
N PRO A 225 11.68 6.91 7.95
CA PRO A 225 11.74 7.56 6.65
C PRO A 225 12.19 6.60 5.55
N LEU A 226 11.35 6.45 4.53
CA LEU A 226 11.64 5.73 3.30
C LEU A 226 10.98 6.46 2.14
N HIS A 227 11.79 7.01 1.25
CA HIS A 227 11.34 7.52 -0.03
C HIS A 227 12.37 7.25 -1.13
N SER A 228 11.90 7.23 -2.37
CA SER A 228 12.78 7.06 -3.53
C SER A 228 13.75 8.23 -3.62
N PHE A 229 15.00 7.94 -4.00
CA PHE A 229 16.08 8.91 -4.12
C PHE A 229 16.39 9.69 -2.83
N MET A 230 16.14 9.08 -1.67
CA MET A 230 16.70 9.57 -0.41
C MET A 230 18.22 9.60 -0.49
N SER A 231 18.88 10.67 -0.05
CA SER A 231 20.35 10.71 -0.07
C SER A 231 20.92 9.68 0.91
N GLU A 232 22.12 9.15 0.62
CA GLU A 232 22.86 8.28 1.54
C GLU A 232 23.09 8.98 2.89
N GLU A 233 23.38 10.28 2.89
CA GLU A 233 23.47 11.10 4.11
C GLU A 233 22.17 11.06 4.95
N THR A 234 21.00 11.15 4.29
CA THR A 234 19.71 11.07 4.99
C THR A 234 19.50 9.68 5.58
N LEU A 235 19.83 8.63 4.82
CA LEU A 235 19.76 7.24 5.28
C LEU A 235 20.66 7.00 6.49
N GLU A 236 21.93 7.42 6.41
CA GLU A 236 22.90 7.33 7.50
C GLU A 236 22.42 8.10 8.72
N ARG A 237 21.87 9.31 8.56
CA ARG A 237 21.32 10.10 9.67
C ARG A 237 20.19 9.37 10.40
N VAL A 238 19.32 8.67 9.66
CA VAL A 238 18.25 7.87 10.26
C VAL A 238 18.82 6.65 10.98
N VAL A 239 19.73 5.92 10.34
CA VAL A 239 20.38 4.73 10.94
C VAL A 239 21.13 5.10 12.21
N ASP A 240 21.98 6.12 12.15
CA ASP A 240 22.76 6.63 13.30
C ASP A 240 21.85 7.04 14.46
N SER A 241 20.73 7.70 14.16
CA SER A 241 19.76 8.09 15.20
C SER A 241 19.08 6.92 15.89
N VAL A 242 18.92 5.78 15.21
CA VAL A 242 18.36 4.57 15.83
C VAL A 242 19.46 3.85 16.60
N VAL A 243 20.62 3.61 15.98
CA VAL A 243 21.73 2.88 16.60
C VAL A 243 22.22 3.57 17.87
N SER A 244 22.50 4.87 17.82
CA SER A 244 22.99 5.64 18.98
C SER A 244 21.99 5.77 20.15
N PHE A 245 20.72 5.41 19.95
CA PHE A 245 19.76 5.34 21.05
C PHE A 245 19.90 4.03 21.86
N PHE A 246 20.37 2.95 21.23
CA PHE A 246 20.53 1.63 21.85
C PHE A 246 21.97 1.33 22.27
N GLU A 247 22.92 2.23 21.99
CA GLU A 247 24.29 2.24 22.51
C GLU A 247 24.38 2.88 23.90
#